data_AF-A0A535P433-F1
#
_entry.id   AF-A0A535P433-F1
#
_cell.length_a   1.000
_cell.length_b   1.000
_cell.length_c   1.000
_cell.angle_alpha   90.00
_cell.angle_beta   90.00
_cell.angle_gamma   90.00
#
_symmetry.space_group_name_H-M   'P 1'
#
loop_
_entity.id
_entity.type
_entity.pdbx_description
1 polymer ?
#
loop_
_entity_poly.entity_id
_entity_poly.type
_entity_poly.pdbx_seq_one_letter_code
_entity_poly.pdbx_strand_id
1 'polypeptide(L)'
;MCVDHAPPGQVLDQAPRPASPLRRHSRGPPAVTTRVPVDCPDITRTYAIVPRGMNTSLARRQRHRRNGNGRRSGGGGGAVRAVAIAFPLFLFSTFFMLGVVGFVAAVSAYDFYSQGLPDPKTQFSKLTFAEQTLVFDRTGKVELAKFGQTQRQVIDSYDQLSPVLVDATTSIEDKTFWENAGFDPLGIVSAAVDTARGQERGASTITQQLVRARLLPESAFAGSKYERKIKEIIQSIRLTQEYTGLDGKQRIMVAYLNQNYYGDQAYGVAAAARDYFGVTDLNKLTIAQAAILAAIPQSPTANDLRKNAEEQTGADGKVTLVVPPDSAIVLRQPRAHQARHGGGDHGCPDRGRQERPRRHLAGPELRLARTALRLAGPSATRHDPLSGHP
;
A
#
# COMPACT_ATOMS: atom_id res chain seq x y z
N MET A 1 39.96 -36.62 -6.72
CA MET A 1 40.79 -36.56 -7.93
C MET A 1 40.04 -35.72 -8.94
N CYS A 2 40.67 -34.62 -9.32
CA CYS A 2 40.12 -33.62 -10.22
C CYS A 2 40.33 -34.03 -11.69
N VAL A 3 39.67 -33.26 -12.54
CA VAL A 3 39.97 -32.97 -13.95
C VAL A 3 39.26 -33.85 -14.98
N ASP A 4 38.12 -33.34 -15.46
CA ASP A 4 37.67 -33.53 -16.84
C ASP A 4 37.99 -32.27 -17.65
N HIS A 5 38.65 -32.48 -18.79
CA HIS A 5 39.06 -31.48 -19.75
C HIS A 5 37.93 -31.17 -20.75
N ALA A 6 37.78 -29.89 -21.08
CA ALA A 6 37.12 -29.37 -22.29
C ALA A 6 38.20 -28.86 -23.28
N PRO A 7 37.90 -28.44 -24.53
CA PRO A 7 36.99 -28.94 -25.57
C PRO A 7 37.68 -28.94 -26.97
N PRO A 8 36.99 -29.22 -28.10
CA PRO A 8 37.45 -28.82 -29.43
C PRO A 8 36.60 -27.71 -30.10
N GLY A 9 37.30 -26.69 -30.62
CA GLY A 9 37.26 -26.30 -32.04
C GLY A 9 36.00 -25.69 -32.69
N GLN A 10 36.04 -24.36 -32.85
CA GLN A 10 35.70 -23.54 -34.05
C GLN A 10 34.29 -23.60 -34.67
N VAL A 11 33.67 -22.44 -34.93
CA VAL A 11 33.65 -21.76 -36.25
C VAL A 11 32.92 -20.40 -36.14
N LEU A 12 33.56 -19.42 -36.79
CA LEU A 12 33.18 -18.07 -37.25
C LEU A 12 31.68 -17.78 -37.48
N ASP A 13 31.22 -16.58 -37.12
CA ASP A 13 30.80 -15.61 -38.14
C ASP A 13 30.82 -14.15 -37.65
N GLN A 14 31.22 -13.25 -38.54
CA GLN A 14 31.48 -11.83 -38.30
C GLN A 14 30.44 -10.93 -38.98
N ALA A 15 30.01 -9.90 -38.24
CA ALA A 15 29.60 -8.56 -38.73
C ALA A 15 28.27 -8.45 -39.53
N PRO A 16 27.72 -7.24 -39.83
CA PRO A 16 28.21 -5.89 -39.53
C PRO A 16 27.16 -4.90 -38.98
N ARG A 17 27.68 -3.77 -38.47
CA ARG A 17 26.96 -2.49 -38.30
C ARG A 17 26.57 -1.91 -39.67
N PRO A 18 25.54 -1.05 -39.75
CA PRO A 18 25.54 0.00 -40.75
C PRO A 18 25.55 1.40 -40.13
N ALA A 19 26.41 2.24 -40.72
CA ALA A 19 26.38 3.68 -40.62
C ALA A 19 25.43 4.27 -41.69
N SER A 20 24.87 5.43 -41.35
CA SER A 20 24.22 6.51 -42.11
C SER A 20 24.19 6.50 -43.65
N PRO A 21 23.21 7.20 -44.23
CA PRO A 21 23.59 8.30 -45.12
C PRO A 21 22.83 9.63 -44.93
N LEU A 22 23.49 10.67 -45.41
CA LEU A 22 23.17 12.10 -45.45
C LEU A 22 22.15 12.49 -46.55
N ARG A 23 21.54 13.68 -46.34
CA ARG A 23 21.06 14.68 -47.34
C ARG A 23 19.78 14.31 -48.12
N ARG A 24 18.86 15.22 -48.47
CA ARG A 24 18.94 16.68 -48.73
C ARG A 24 17.53 17.33 -48.83
N HIS A 25 17.50 18.66 -48.65
CA HIS A 25 16.66 19.68 -49.32
C HIS A 25 15.20 19.96 -48.91
N SER A 26 14.99 21.15 -48.33
CA SER A 26 14.20 22.26 -48.93
C SER A 26 14.36 23.53 -48.07
N ARG A 27 15.15 24.50 -48.54
CA ARG A 27 14.74 25.86 -48.97
C ARG A 27 14.39 26.84 -47.82
N GLY A 28 15.34 27.73 -47.48
CA GLY A 28 15.03 29.15 -47.18
C GLY A 28 14.91 29.94 -48.51
N PRO A 29 14.99 31.29 -48.58
CA PRO A 29 15.17 32.36 -47.55
C PRO A 29 14.15 33.52 -47.82
N PRO A 30 14.34 34.85 -47.57
CA PRO A 30 15.43 35.56 -46.88
C PRO A 30 15.02 36.70 -45.91
N ALA A 31 16.02 37.15 -45.14
CA ALA A 31 16.07 38.47 -44.53
C ALA A 31 16.22 39.55 -45.61
N VAL A 32 15.51 40.67 -45.44
CA VAL A 32 15.66 41.87 -46.27
C VAL A 32 16.20 43.01 -45.41
N THR A 33 17.47 43.31 -45.65
CA THR A 33 18.15 44.56 -45.34
C THR A 33 17.98 45.46 -46.56
N THR A 34 17.47 46.68 -46.39
CA THR A 34 17.58 47.74 -47.42
C THR A 34 18.00 49.04 -46.78
N ARG A 35 19.19 49.51 -47.19
CA ARG A 35 19.70 50.87 -47.06
C ARG A 35 19.41 51.64 -48.37
N VAL A 36 18.91 52.89 -48.23
CA VAL A 36 19.34 54.18 -48.88
C VAL A 36 19.20 54.26 -50.43
N PRO A 37 18.75 55.36 -51.11
CA PRO A 37 19.22 56.77 -51.02
C PRO A 37 18.13 57.89 -51.02
N VAL A 38 18.35 59.04 -50.36
CA VAL A 38 18.87 60.36 -50.83
C VAL A 38 18.07 61.02 -51.95
N ASP A 39 17.38 62.14 -51.65
CA ASP A 39 17.53 63.40 -52.39
C ASP A 39 16.93 64.62 -51.63
N CYS A 40 17.71 65.71 -51.61
CA CYS A 40 17.40 67.07 -51.13
C CYS A 40 16.68 67.88 -52.26
N PRO A 41 16.51 69.24 -52.25
CA PRO A 41 16.79 70.28 -51.25
C PRO A 41 15.65 71.33 -51.07
N ASP A 42 15.71 72.21 -50.05
CA ASP A 42 15.51 73.66 -50.28
C ASP A 42 16.00 74.55 -49.11
N ILE A 43 17.16 75.15 -49.33
CA ILE A 43 17.58 76.54 -49.11
C ILE A 43 16.76 77.38 -48.09
N THR A 44 17.42 77.81 -47.00
CA THR A 44 17.62 79.25 -46.71
C THR A 44 18.67 79.46 -45.62
N ARG A 45 19.76 80.12 -46.01
CA ARG A 45 20.76 80.72 -45.11
C ARG A 45 20.14 81.94 -44.43
N THR A 46 20.35 82.08 -43.12
CA THR A 46 20.56 83.40 -42.51
C THR A 46 21.66 83.32 -41.46
N TYR A 47 22.55 84.29 -41.52
CA TYR A 47 23.83 84.41 -40.86
C TYR A 47 23.74 84.90 -39.41
N ALA A 48 24.86 84.74 -38.69
CA ALA A 48 25.38 85.68 -37.68
C ALA A 48 24.66 85.64 -36.31
N ILE A 49 25.24 85.84 -35.13
CA ILE A 49 26.49 86.41 -34.62
C ILE A 49 26.82 85.67 -33.30
N VAL A 50 28.10 85.39 -33.04
CA VAL A 50 28.62 85.12 -31.69
C VAL A 50 29.09 86.44 -31.08
N PRO A 51 28.63 86.86 -29.90
CA PRO A 51 29.37 87.80 -29.06
C PRO A 51 30.26 87.03 -28.09
N ARG A 52 31.51 87.48 -28.02
CA ARG A 52 32.54 87.06 -27.08
C ARG A 52 32.77 88.20 -26.10
N GLY A 53 32.91 87.87 -24.82
CA GLY A 53 33.25 88.80 -23.75
C GLY A 53 32.06 89.07 -22.83
N MET A 54 32.21 89.23 -21.52
CA MET A 54 33.42 89.44 -20.75
C MET A 54 33.04 89.27 -19.27
N ASN A 55 33.88 88.55 -18.54
CA ASN A 55 34.30 88.78 -17.16
C ASN A 55 33.30 88.83 -15.99
N THR A 56 33.71 88.06 -14.97
CA THR A 56 33.69 88.39 -13.54
C THR A 56 32.35 88.42 -12.82
N SER A 57 32.01 87.28 -12.21
CA SER A 57 32.01 87.19 -10.74
C SER A 57 32.04 85.72 -10.30
N LEU A 58 33.24 85.17 -10.11
CA LEU A 58 33.41 84.15 -9.09
C LEU A 58 32.92 84.74 -7.75
N ALA A 59 32.30 83.89 -6.92
CA ALA A 59 31.95 84.17 -5.53
C ALA A 59 30.66 84.97 -5.21
N ARG A 60 29.50 84.63 -5.79
CA ARG A 60 28.22 84.88 -5.06
C ARG A 60 27.01 84.05 -5.49
N ARG A 61 27.08 82.71 -5.44
CA ARG A 61 25.90 81.85 -5.07
C ARG A 61 26.22 80.38 -4.80
N GLN A 62 27.42 80.08 -4.30
CA GLN A 62 27.71 78.87 -3.50
C GLN A 62 27.06 78.91 -2.08
N ARG A 63 25.87 79.52 -1.96
CA ARG A 63 25.07 79.59 -0.72
C ARG A 63 23.57 79.34 -0.97
N HIS A 64 23.25 78.44 -1.89
CA HIS A 64 21.94 77.75 -1.90
C HIS A 64 22.06 76.22 -2.05
N ARG A 65 23.24 75.65 -1.74
CA ARG A 65 23.44 74.19 -1.55
C ARG A 65 23.88 73.81 -0.13
N ARG A 66 23.64 74.70 0.85
CA ARG A 66 23.84 74.46 2.29
C ARG A 66 22.75 75.18 3.08
N ASN A 67 21.53 74.67 2.96
CA ASN A 67 20.51 74.66 4.02
C ASN A 67 19.22 74.05 3.45
N GLY A 68 19.27 72.73 3.37
CA GLY A 68 18.13 71.84 3.21
C GLY A 68 18.44 70.51 3.89
N ASN A 69 19.30 70.54 4.92
CA ASN A 69 19.50 69.42 5.84
C ASN A 69 18.30 69.39 6.81
N GLY A 70 17.09 69.34 6.25
CA GLY A 70 15.88 68.97 6.95
C GLY A 70 15.83 67.47 6.99
N ARG A 71 16.58 66.88 7.94
CA ARG A 71 16.32 65.54 8.46
C ARG A 71 14.82 65.43 8.74
N ARG A 72 14.06 64.86 7.81
CA ARG A 72 12.84 64.16 8.13
C ARG A 72 13.22 62.69 8.22
N SER A 73 13.76 62.31 9.38
CA SER A 73 13.74 60.92 9.81
C SER A 73 12.27 60.54 9.98
N GLY A 74 11.64 60.06 8.91
CA GLY A 74 10.39 59.32 9.01
C GLY A 74 10.68 58.00 9.72
N GLY A 75 10.74 58.04 11.05
CA GLY A 75 11.04 56.93 11.95
C GLY A 75 10.01 55.80 11.97
N GLY A 76 9.25 55.60 10.89
CA GLY A 76 8.20 54.57 10.78
C GLY A 76 8.57 53.37 9.90
N GLY A 77 9.57 53.47 9.01
CA GLY A 77 9.90 52.40 8.04
C GLY A 77 10.86 51.32 8.55
N GLY A 78 11.72 51.65 9.53
CA GLY A 78 12.69 50.72 10.10
C GLY A 78 12.05 49.66 10.99
N ALA A 79 11.05 50.05 11.78
CA ALA A 79 10.29 49.13 12.63
C ALA A 79 9.48 48.12 11.79
N VAL A 80 8.82 48.56 10.71
CA VAL A 80 8.07 47.67 9.82
C VAL A 80 9.00 46.68 9.09
N ARG A 81 10.19 47.14 8.64
CA ARG A 81 11.21 46.26 8.04
C ARG A 81 11.84 45.28 9.04
N ALA A 82 12.07 45.72 10.28
CA ALA A 82 12.58 44.86 11.35
C ALA A 82 11.55 43.80 11.75
N VAL A 83 10.26 44.16 11.86
CA VAL A 83 9.16 43.23 12.13
C VAL A 83 8.97 42.25 10.97
N ALA A 84 9.09 42.69 9.71
CA ALA A 84 8.98 41.82 8.54
C ALA A 84 10.07 40.74 8.43
N ILE A 85 11.23 40.94 9.06
CA ILE A 85 12.33 39.96 9.12
C ILE A 85 12.30 39.17 10.43
N ALA A 86 12.01 39.82 11.56
CA ALA A 86 11.97 39.18 12.87
C ALA A 86 10.80 38.21 13.01
N PHE A 87 9.65 38.49 12.41
CA PHE A 87 8.48 37.61 12.47
C PHE A 87 8.70 36.24 11.80
N PRO A 88 9.17 36.13 10.54
CA PRO A 88 9.46 34.83 9.95
C PRO A 88 10.61 34.09 10.66
N LEU A 89 11.61 34.81 11.19
CA LEU A 89 12.68 34.20 11.98
C LEU A 89 12.18 33.69 13.34
N PHE A 90 11.28 34.42 13.99
CA PHE A 90 10.63 33.98 15.23
C PHE A 90 9.75 32.75 14.98
N LEU A 91 8.94 32.75 13.92
CA LEU A 91 8.16 31.57 13.52
C LEU A 91 9.08 30.39 13.21
N PHE A 92 10.11 30.59 12.39
CA PHE A 92 11.07 29.54 12.07
C PHE A 92 11.76 28.99 13.33
N SER A 93 12.26 29.85 14.22
CA SER A 93 12.86 29.45 15.48
C SER A 93 11.87 28.70 16.38
N THR A 94 10.60 29.10 16.39
CA THR A 94 9.56 28.44 17.17
C THR A 94 9.26 27.04 16.61
N PHE A 95 9.05 26.91 15.30
CA PHE A 95 8.84 25.61 14.65
C PHE A 95 10.08 24.71 14.75
N PHE A 96 11.28 25.29 14.65
CA PHE A 96 12.52 24.55 14.84
C PHE A 96 12.63 24.03 16.27
N MET A 97 12.36 24.86 17.29
CA MET A 97 12.36 24.43 18.69
C MET A 97 11.33 23.34 18.96
N LEU A 98 10.10 23.48 18.42
CA LEU A 98 9.07 22.44 18.49
C LEU A 98 9.53 21.14 17.80
N GLY A 99 10.21 21.25 16.66
CA GLY A 99 10.80 20.11 15.96
C GLY A 99 11.87 19.39 16.78
N VAL A 100 12.77 20.15 17.44
CA VAL A 100 13.80 19.60 18.33
C VAL A 100 13.17 18.90 19.53
N VAL A 101 12.19 19.53 20.19
CA VAL A 101 11.47 18.93 21.32
C VAL A 101 10.74 17.65 20.88
N GLY A 102 10.05 17.68 19.74
CA GLY A 102 9.40 16.51 19.17
C GLY A 102 10.37 15.38 18.83
N PHE A 103 11.54 15.71 18.26
CA PHE A 103 12.59 14.74 17.96
C PHE A 103 13.15 14.09 19.24
N VAL A 104 13.50 14.89 20.25
CA VAL A 104 13.98 14.37 21.54
C VAL A 104 12.93 13.49 22.22
N ALA A 105 11.66 13.88 22.19
CA ALA A 105 10.56 13.07 22.68
C ALA A 105 10.43 11.74 21.92
N ALA A 106 10.54 11.75 20.59
CA ALA A 106 10.46 10.56 19.75
C ALA A 106 11.63 9.58 20.02
N VAL A 107 12.87 10.09 20.13
CA VAL A 107 14.04 9.28 20.47
C VAL A 107 13.90 8.71 21.87
N SER A 108 13.48 9.52 22.85
CA SER A 108 13.29 9.06 24.23
C SER A 108 12.21 7.98 24.33
N ALA A 109 11.09 8.15 23.60
CA ALA A 109 10.04 7.15 23.52
C ALA A 109 10.54 5.87 22.83
N TYR A 110 11.31 6.00 21.75
CA TYR A 110 11.93 4.86 21.08
C TYR A 110 12.82 4.08 22.05
N ASP A 111 13.73 4.74 22.76
CA ASP A 111 14.65 4.11 23.69
C ASP A 111 13.92 3.44 24.86
N PHE A 112 12.87 4.09 25.39
CA PHE A 112 12.06 3.54 26.47
C PHE A 112 11.28 2.30 26.02
N TYR A 113 10.54 2.37 24.92
CA TYR A 113 9.70 1.25 24.46
C TYR A 113 10.48 0.13 23.77
N SER A 114 11.71 0.41 23.34
CA SER A 114 12.64 -0.58 22.81
C SER A 114 13.22 -1.52 23.85
N GLN A 115 13.20 -1.12 25.13
CA GLN A 115 13.74 -1.93 26.22
C GLN A 115 12.91 -3.22 26.39
N GLY A 116 13.62 -4.33 26.53
CA GLY A 116 13.02 -5.66 26.69
C GLY A 116 12.41 -6.26 25.42
N LEU A 117 12.47 -5.58 24.27
CA LEU A 117 12.11 -6.19 23.00
C LEU A 117 13.22 -7.13 22.53
N PRO A 118 12.87 -8.37 22.12
CA PRO A 118 13.85 -9.32 21.61
C PRO A 118 14.40 -8.87 20.25
N ASP A 119 15.61 -9.32 19.93
CA ASP A 119 16.20 -9.11 18.61
C ASP A 119 15.33 -9.79 17.52
N PRO A 120 14.77 -9.04 16.55
CA PRO A 120 13.93 -9.62 15.51
C PRO A 120 14.70 -10.58 14.61
N LYS A 121 16.01 -10.39 14.40
CA LYS A 121 16.81 -11.29 13.55
C LYS A 121 16.75 -12.71 14.10
N THR A 122 17.14 -12.84 15.37
CA THR A 122 17.23 -14.14 16.06
C THR A 122 15.87 -14.81 16.20
N GLN A 123 14.83 -14.05 16.53
CA GLN A 123 13.47 -14.60 16.67
C GLN A 123 12.90 -15.05 15.32
N PHE A 124 13.02 -14.21 14.29
CA PHE A 124 12.48 -14.51 12.97
C PHE A 124 13.23 -15.64 12.26
N SER A 125 14.56 -15.71 12.42
CA SER A 125 15.35 -16.78 11.80
C SER A 125 15.05 -18.16 12.39
N LYS A 126 14.58 -18.23 13.63
CA LYS A 126 14.21 -19.45 14.34
C LYS A 126 12.70 -19.70 14.32
N LEU A 127 11.95 -18.91 13.56
CA LEU A 127 10.51 -19.01 13.51
C LEU A 127 10.12 -20.36 12.89
N THR A 128 9.52 -21.22 13.71
CA THR A 128 8.92 -22.48 13.28
C THR A 128 7.43 -22.44 13.53
N PHE A 129 6.72 -23.29 12.79
CA PHE A 129 5.28 -23.46 12.91
C PHE A 129 4.98 -24.91 13.23
N ALA A 130 4.06 -25.15 14.17
CA ALA A 130 3.60 -26.49 14.47
C ALA A 130 2.78 -27.03 13.29
N GLU A 131 3.16 -28.22 12.79
CA GLU A 131 2.46 -28.96 11.73
C GLU A 131 1.77 -30.21 12.29
N GLN A 132 0.89 -30.81 11.48
CA GLN A 132 0.25 -32.08 11.83
C GLN A 132 1.13 -33.27 11.46
N THR A 133 1.05 -34.32 12.26
CA THR A 133 1.59 -35.63 11.89
C THR A 133 0.60 -36.31 10.94
N LEU A 134 1.06 -36.62 9.72
CA LEU A 134 0.28 -37.36 8.73
C LEU A 134 0.73 -38.82 8.72
N VAL A 135 -0.22 -39.75 8.79
CA VAL A 135 0.02 -41.18 8.63
C VAL A 135 -0.49 -41.61 7.28
N PHE A 136 0.37 -42.21 6.47
CA PHE A 136 0.04 -42.71 5.15
C PHE A 136 0.04 -44.24 5.12
N ASP A 137 -0.61 -44.80 4.11
CA ASP A 137 -0.53 -46.22 3.77
C ASP A 137 0.89 -46.60 3.34
N ARG A 138 1.12 -47.91 3.14
CA ARG A 138 2.43 -48.43 2.70
C ARG A 138 2.93 -47.83 1.38
N THR A 139 2.04 -47.24 0.57
CA THR A 139 2.39 -46.61 -0.71
C THR A 139 2.79 -45.14 -0.56
N GLY A 140 2.53 -44.53 0.60
CA GLY A 140 2.75 -43.10 0.85
C GLY A 140 1.76 -42.18 0.16
N LYS A 141 0.73 -42.72 -0.51
CA LYS A 141 -0.22 -41.94 -1.33
C LYS A 141 -1.55 -41.73 -0.64
N VAL A 142 -1.98 -42.71 0.14
CA VAL A 142 -3.27 -42.63 0.83
C VAL A 142 -3.02 -42.18 2.25
N GLU A 143 -3.53 -41.00 2.59
CA GLU A 143 -3.58 -40.54 3.96
C GLU A 143 -4.59 -41.38 4.75
N LEU A 144 -4.13 -41.97 5.86
CA LEU A 144 -4.90 -42.84 6.75
C LEU A 144 -5.38 -42.10 8.00
N ALA A 145 -4.54 -41.20 8.54
CA ALA A 145 -4.86 -40.43 9.73
C ALA A 145 -4.06 -39.13 9.79
N LYS A 146 -4.60 -38.13 10.50
CA LYS A 146 -3.91 -36.90 10.88
C LYS A 146 -3.94 -36.74 12.39
N PHE A 147 -2.82 -36.35 12.99
CA PHE A 147 -2.72 -36.04 14.41
C PHE A 147 -2.20 -34.62 14.61
N GLY A 148 -2.90 -33.84 15.42
CA GLY A 148 -2.53 -32.46 15.76
C GLY A 148 -3.76 -31.61 16.00
N GLN A 149 -3.67 -30.69 16.97
CA GLN A 149 -4.79 -29.83 17.39
C GLN A 149 -5.14 -28.76 16.34
N THR A 150 -4.20 -28.43 15.46
CA THR A 150 -4.34 -27.40 14.43
C THR A 150 -3.95 -27.98 13.08
N GLN A 151 -4.72 -27.69 12.04
CA GLN A 151 -4.38 -28.04 10.67
C GLN A 151 -3.38 -27.02 10.12
N ARG A 152 -2.13 -27.43 9.90
CA ARG A 152 -1.12 -26.58 9.25
C ARG A 152 -0.27 -27.41 8.30
N GLN A 153 -0.05 -26.83 7.13
CA GLN A 153 0.97 -27.20 6.16
C GLN A 153 1.84 -25.96 5.92
N VAL A 154 3.14 -26.08 6.15
CA VAL A 154 4.07 -24.95 6.03
C VAL A 154 4.48 -24.74 4.58
N ILE A 155 4.49 -23.47 4.18
CA ILE A 155 5.05 -23.00 2.92
C ILE A 155 6.47 -22.54 3.21
N ASP A 156 7.47 -23.15 2.58
CA ASP A 156 8.88 -22.89 2.88
C ASP A 156 9.44 -21.69 2.12
N SER A 157 8.86 -21.40 0.96
CA SER A 157 9.42 -20.47 -0.02
C SER A 157 8.35 -19.65 -0.72
N TYR A 158 8.73 -18.47 -1.19
CA TYR A 158 7.79 -17.50 -1.76
C TYR A 158 7.25 -17.94 -3.14
N ASP A 159 8.01 -18.70 -3.91
CA ASP A 159 7.61 -19.25 -5.21
C ASP A 159 6.48 -20.29 -5.14
N GLN A 160 6.23 -20.84 -3.95
CA GLN A 160 5.06 -21.70 -3.70
C GLN A 160 3.76 -20.89 -3.56
N LEU A 161 3.83 -19.57 -3.43
CA LEU A 161 2.65 -18.70 -3.31
C LEU A 161 2.14 -18.28 -4.68
N SER A 162 0.82 -18.32 -4.85
CA SER A 162 0.19 -17.72 -6.02
C SER A 162 0.36 -16.20 -6.03
N PRO A 163 0.78 -15.59 -7.16
CA PRO A 163 0.83 -14.14 -7.30
C PRO A 163 -0.52 -13.48 -7.00
N VAL A 164 -1.62 -14.10 -7.43
CA VAL A 164 -2.98 -13.59 -7.21
C VAL A 164 -3.36 -13.60 -5.73
N LEU A 165 -2.90 -14.61 -4.97
CA LEU A 165 -3.10 -14.66 -3.52
C LEU A 165 -2.33 -13.54 -2.81
N VAL A 166 -1.08 -13.31 -3.23
CA VAL A 166 -0.25 -12.24 -2.67
C VAL A 166 -0.85 -10.87 -2.96
N ASP A 167 -1.32 -10.64 -4.19
CA ASP A 167 -1.97 -9.39 -4.60
C ASP A 167 -3.28 -9.19 -3.83
N ALA A 168 -4.11 -10.23 -3.70
CA ALA A 168 -5.32 -10.16 -2.90
C ALA A 168 -5.01 -9.79 -1.44
N THR A 169 -4.04 -10.48 -0.82
CA THR A 169 -3.63 -10.24 0.57
C THR A 169 -3.15 -8.81 0.78
N THR A 170 -2.21 -8.34 -0.04
CA THR A 170 -1.67 -6.97 0.08
C THR A 170 -2.75 -5.92 -0.22
N SER A 171 -3.66 -6.16 -1.17
CA SER A 171 -4.71 -5.19 -1.49
C SER A 171 -5.71 -4.93 -0.34
N ILE A 172 -5.97 -5.97 0.47
CA ILE A 172 -6.92 -5.94 1.59
C ILE A 172 -6.24 -5.46 2.88
N GLU A 173 -5.10 -6.07 3.22
CA GLU A 173 -4.45 -5.90 4.54
C GLU A 173 -3.41 -4.78 4.56
N ASP A 174 -2.60 -4.64 3.51
CA ASP A 174 -1.46 -3.71 3.50
C ASP A 174 -1.05 -3.32 2.07
N LYS A 175 -1.69 -2.29 1.52
CA LYS A 175 -1.49 -1.85 0.13
C LYS A 175 -0.08 -1.34 -0.15
N THR A 176 0.62 -0.88 0.88
CA THR A 176 1.97 -0.33 0.77
C THR A 176 3.02 -1.36 1.19
N PHE A 177 2.63 -2.63 1.39
CA PHE A 177 3.49 -3.68 1.95
C PHE A 177 4.89 -3.73 1.32
N TRP A 178 4.98 -3.66 0.00
CA TRP A 178 6.24 -3.79 -0.71
C TRP A 178 7.21 -2.61 -0.50
N GLU A 179 6.68 -1.45 -0.12
CA GLU A 179 7.43 -0.19 -0.04
C GLU A 179 7.58 0.32 1.40
N ASN A 180 6.65 -0.04 2.29
CA ASN A 180 6.60 0.51 3.64
C ASN A 180 7.74 -0.01 4.53
N ALA A 181 8.08 0.74 5.57
CA ALA A 181 9.12 0.38 6.54
C ALA A 181 8.62 -0.58 7.64
N GLY A 182 7.62 -1.42 7.33
CA GLY A 182 6.94 -2.29 8.30
C GLY A 182 5.77 -1.62 9.01
N PHE A 183 5.49 -0.34 8.74
CA PHE A 183 4.31 0.38 9.19
C PHE A 183 3.90 1.43 8.14
N ASP A 184 2.63 1.81 8.12
CA ASP A 184 2.08 2.78 7.18
C ASP A 184 1.54 4.03 7.91
N PRO A 185 2.30 5.14 7.97
CA PRO A 185 1.84 6.38 8.58
C PRO A 185 0.58 6.95 7.91
N LEU A 186 0.51 6.90 6.57
CA LEU A 186 -0.63 7.41 5.81
C LEU A 186 -1.86 6.53 6.03
N GLY A 187 -1.65 5.21 6.12
CA GLY A 187 -2.66 4.24 6.52
C GLY A 187 -3.23 4.51 7.90
N ILE A 188 -2.38 4.84 8.88
CA ILE A 188 -2.79 5.19 10.25
C ILE A 188 -3.59 6.49 10.27
N VAL A 189 -3.09 7.56 9.62
CA VAL A 189 -3.78 8.86 9.58
C VAL A 189 -5.13 8.73 8.87
N SER A 190 -5.16 8.05 7.72
CA SER A 190 -6.40 7.86 6.98
C SER A 190 -7.42 7.03 7.76
N ALA A 191 -6.99 6.00 8.49
CA ALA A 191 -7.88 5.24 9.36
C ALA A 191 -8.41 6.07 10.53
N ALA A 192 -7.59 6.95 11.12
CA ALA A 192 -8.03 7.87 12.16
C ALA A 192 -9.07 8.86 11.64
N VAL A 193 -8.91 9.37 10.42
CA VAL A 193 -9.90 10.24 9.76
C VAL A 193 -11.21 9.48 9.51
N ASP A 194 -11.13 8.23 9.04
CA ASP A 194 -12.32 7.42 8.79
C ASP A 194 -13.05 7.10 10.11
N THR A 195 -12.33 6.75 11.18
CA THR A 195 -12.89 6.60 12.53
C THR A 195 -13.57 7.88 13.03
N ALA A 196 -12.95 9.05 12.80
CA ALA A 196 -13.56 10.33 13.15
C ALA A 196 -14.86 10.63 12.36
N ARG A 197 -15.05 9.99 11.21
CA ARG A 197 -16.27 10.04 10.38
C ARG A 197 -17.25 8.90 10.70
N GLY A 198 -17.00 8.10 11.73
CA GLY A 198 -17.83 6.96 12.11
C GLY A 198 -17.59 5.69 11.28
N GLN A 199 -16.51 5.64 10.49
CA GLN A 199 -16.12 4.49 9.67
C GLN A 199 -14.86 3.85 10.25
N GLU A 200 -15.02 3.06 11.32
CA GLU A 200 -13.88 2.37 11.93
C GLU A 200 -13.26 1.34 10.96
N ARG A 201 -11.94 1.39 10.81
CA ARG A 201 -11.17 0.37 10.09
C ARG A 201 -9.80 0.13 10.70
N GLY A 202 -9.26 -1.05 10.44
CA GLY A 202 -7.88 -1.38 10.78
C GLY A 202 -6.87 -0.58 9.96
N ALA A 203 -5.72 -0.30 10.58
CA ALA A 203 -4.57 0.36 9.96
C ALA A 203 -3.26 -0.44 10.16
N SER A 204 -3.35 -1.70 10.59
CA SER A 204 -2.17 -2.50 10.90
C SER A 204 -1.61 -3.17 9.65
N THR A 205 -0.33 -3.00 9.40
CA THR A 205 0.39 -3.62 8.28
C THR A 205 0.58 -5.12 8.48
N ILE A 206 0.89 -5.85 7.41
CA ILE A 206 1.20 -7.28 7.45
C ILE A 206 2.36 -7.55 8.43
N THR A 207 3.42 -6.74 8.36
CA THR A 207 4.57 -6.85 9.28
C THR A 207 4.17 -6.66 10.74
N GLN A 208 3.30 -5.68 11.05
CA GLN A 208 2.81 -5.45 12.41
C GLN A 208 1.99 -6.62 12.94
N GLN A 209 1.12 -7.19 12.10
CA GLN A 209 0.30 -8.33 12.49
C GLN A 209 1.17 -9.55 12.81
N LEU A 210 2.17 -9.83 11.98
CA LEU A 210 3.15 -10.90 12.21
C LEU A 210 3.97 -10.68 13.48
N VAL A 211 4.48 -9.46 13.67
CA VAL A 211 5.24 -9.07 14.86
C VAL A 211 4.42 -9.26 16.13
N ARG A 212 3.18 -8.78 16.12
CA ARG A 212 2.24 -8.98 17.24
C ARG A 212 2.02 -10.46 17.53
N ALA A 213 1.92 -11.30 16.50
CA ALA A 213 1.67 -12.72 16.70
C ALA A 213 2.89 -13.49 17.22
N ARG A 214 4.12 -13.12 16.83
CA ARG A 214 5.30 -13.99 17.00
C ARG A 214 6.58 -13.34 17.52
N LEU A 215 6.71 -12.02 17.47
CA LEU A 215 7.98 -11.32 17.77
C LEU A 215 7.87 -10.37 18.97
N LEU A 216 6.70 -10.28 19.61
CA LEU A 216 6.57 -9.58 20.88
C LEU A 216 6.65 -10.55 22.06
N PRO A 217 7.33 -10.15 23.15
CA PRO A 217 7.35 -10.95 24.37
C PRO A 217 5.98 -10.88 25.06
N GLU A 218 5.64 -11.90 25.85
CA GLU A 218 4.39 -11.94 26.62
C GLU A 218 4.22 -10.71 27.54
N SER A 219 5.33 -10.19 28.09
CA SER A 219 5.34 -8.98 28.90
C SER A 219 4.81 -7.74 28.16
N ALA A 220 4.88 -7.69 26.82
CA ALA A 220 4.32 -6.60 26.03
C ALA A 220 2.78 -6.62 26.01
N PHE A 221 2.14 -7.73 26.39
CA PHE A 221 0.68 -7.87 26.44
C PHE A 221 0.09 -7.58 27.82
N ALA A 222 0.92 -7.53 28.87
CA ALA A 222 0.47 -7.21 30.23
C ALA A 222 0.14 -5.71 30.43
N GLY A 223 0.68 -4.84 29.57
CA GLY A 223 0.51 -3.38 29.66
C GLY A 223 -0.66 -2.81 28.87
N SER A 224 -0.63 -1.49 28.68
CA SER A 224 -1.65 -0.77 27.89
C SER A 224 -1.63 -1.19 26.42
N LYS A 225 -2.81 -1.24 25.78
CA LYS A 225 -2.94 -1.47 24.33
C LYS A 225 -2.16 -0.47 23.48
N TYR A 226 -2.00 0.76 23.94
CA TYR A 226 -1.25 1.81 23.24
C TYR A 226 0.26 1.56 23.32
N GLU A 227 0.75 1.17 24.50
CA GLU A 227 2.16 0.79 24.68
C GLU A 227 2.50 -0.43 23.81
N ARG A 228 1.66 -1.46 23.82
CA ARG A 228 1.83 -2.61 22.93
C ARG A 228 1.87 -2.17 21.46
N LYS A 229 0.99 -1.26 21.04
CA LYS A 229 0.97 -0.78 19.66
C LYS A 229 2.25 -0.03 19.28
N ILE A 230 2.84 0.74 20.20
CA ILE A 230 4.14 1.38 19.99
C ILE A 230 5.24 0.32 19.83
N LYS A 231 5.26 -0.69 20.72
CA LYS A 231 6.19 -1.83 20.63
C LYS A 231 6.03 -2.63 19.33
N GLU A 232 4.80 -2.86 18.86
CA GLU A 232 4.51 -3.47 17.55
C GLU A 232 5.15 -2.66 16.41
N ILE A 233 4.97 -1.33 16.40
CA ILE A 233 5.53 -0.44 15.36
C ILE A 233 7.06 -0.51 15.38
N ILE A 234 7.67 -0.32 16.56
CA ILE A 234 9.14 -0.35 16.72
C ILE A 234 9.70 -1.69 16.22
N GLN A 235 9.11 -2.80 16.67
CA GLN A 235 9.60 -4.13 16.29
C GLN A 235 9.36 -4.44 14.81
N SER A 236 8.31 -3.90 14.19
CA SER A 236 8.07 -4.02 12.74
C SER A 236 9.09 -3.27 11.90
N ILE A 237 9.49 -2.08 12.35
CA ILE A 237 10.58 -1.31 11.72
C ILE A 237 11.88 -2.10 11.82
N ARG A 238 12.23 -2.58 13.02
CA ARG A 238 13.46 -3.36 13.23
C ARG A 238 13.49 -4.64 12.39
N LEU A 239 12.35 -5.35 12.29
CA LEU A 239 12.24 -6.54 11.45
C LEU A 239 12.47 -6.21 9.97
N THR A 240 11.87 -5.12 9.47
CA THR A 240 12.04 -4.69 8.07
C THR A 240 13.45 -4.19 7.78
N GLN A 241 14.12 -3.61 8.76
CA GLN A 241 15.53 -3.18 8.66
C GLN A 241 16.50 -4.37 8.66
N GLU A 242 16.17 -5.46 9.36
CA GLU A 242 16.97 -6.68 9.33
C GLU A 242 16.76 -7.47 8.03
N TYR A 243 15.51 -7.53 7.56
CA TYR A 243 15.11 -8.23 6.33
C TYR A 243 14.75 -7.20 5.26
N THR A 244 15.79 -6.60 4.67
CA THR A 244 15.66 -5.52 3.68
C THR A 244 15.32 -6.03 2.28
N GLY A 245 14.80 -5.12 1.45
CA GLY A 245 14.54 -5.36 0.04
C GLY A 245 13.40 -6.35 -0.21
N LEU A 246 13.34 -6.81 -1.46
CA LEU A 246 12.28 -7.71 -1.94
C LEU A 246 12.33 -9.06 -1.23
N ASP A 247 13.51 -9.67 -1.12
CA ASP A 247 13.70 -11.00 -0.50
C ASP A 247 13.26 -11.00 0.97
N GLY A 248 13.55 -9.93 1.70
CA GLY A 248 13.08 -9.76 3.07
C GLY A 248 11.56 -9.65 3.18
N LYS A 249 10.93 -8.85 2.30
CA LYS A 249 9.47 -8.74 2.21
C LYS A 249 8.81 -10.06 1.84
N GLN A 250 9.39 -10.82 0.92
CA GLN A 250 8.91 -12.15 0.54
C GLN A 250 8.93 -13.12 1.74
N ARG A 251 10.02 -13.13 2.53
CA ARG A 251 10.08 -13.95 3.75
C ARG A 251 9.04 -13.54 4.79
N ILE A 252 8.82 -12.25 4.98
CA ILE A 252 7.77 -11.73 5.88
C ILE A 252 6.39 -12.17 5.39
N MET A 253 6.12 -12.11 4.08
CA MET A 253 4.85 -12.55 3.48
C MET A 253 4.62 -14.05 3.70
N VAL A 254 5.61 -14.90 3.44
CA VAL A 254 5.53 -16.35 3.68
C VAL A 254 5.24 -16.64 5.16
N ALA A 255 5.98 -16.00 6.07
CA ALA A 255 5.77 -16.19 7.50
C ALA A 255 4.38 -15.72 7.96
N TYR A 256 3.89 -14.59 7.44
CA TYR A 256 2.54 -14.09 7.71
C TYR A 256 1.46 -15.07 7.26
N LEU A 257 1.54 -15.55 6.02
CA LEU A 257 0.57 -16.48 5.45
C LEU A 257 0.58 -17.85 6.13
N ASN A 258 1.71 -18.30 6.69
CA ASN A 258 1.80 -19.52 7.50
C ASN A 258 1.30 -19.34 8.94
N GLN A 259 1.45 -18.14 9.48
CA GLN A 259 1.10 -17.83 10.86
C GLN A 259 -0.41 -17.72 11.07
N ASN A 260 -1.11 -17.10 10.13
CA ASN A 260 -2.49 -16.68 10.35
C ASN A 260 -3.47 -17.84 10.49
N TYR A 261 -4.54 -17.58 11.24
CA TYR A 261 -5.68 -18.49 11.38
C TYR A 261 -6.74 -18.15 10.33
N TYR A 262 -7.24 -19.17 9.65
CA TYR A 262 -8.19 -19.05 8.53
C TYR A 262 -9.56 -19.67 8.84
N GLY A 263 -9.88 -19.96 10.10
CA GLY A 263 -11.11 -20.68 10.45
C GLY A 263 -10.93 -22.20 10.37
N ASP A 264 -11.93 -22.97 10.79
CA ASP A 264 -11.97 -24.44 10.75
C ASP A 264 -10.69 -25.18 11.21
N GLN A 265 -10.02 -24.68 12.25
CA GLN A 265 -8.73 -25.17 12.74
C GLN A 265 -7.57 -25.06 11.73
N ALA A 266 -7.78 -24.44 10.56
CA ALA A 266 -6.78 -24.17 9.54
C ALA A 266 -5.88 -22.98 9.94
N TYR A 267 -4.64 -23.29 10.27
CA TYR A 267 -3.55 -22.33 10.44
C TYR A 267 -2.63 -22.41 9.23
N GLY A 268 -2.40 -21.27 8.60
CA GLY A 268 -1.64 -21.18 7.36
C GLY A 268 -2.51 -21.29 6.12
N VAL A 269 -2.18 -20.49 5.10
CA VAL A 269 -3.00 -20.38 3.88
C VAL A 269 -3.03 -21.67 3.06
N ALA A 270 -1.97 -22.49 3.11
CA ALA A 270 -1.95 -23.79 2.44
C ALA A 270 -2.97 -24.77 3.04
N ALA A 271 -3.07 -24.83 4.37
CA ALA A 271 -4.07 -25.64 5.04
C ALA A 271 -5.48 -25.17 4.67
N ALA A 272 -5.73 -23.86 4.69
CA ALA A 272 -7.03 -23.28 4.33
C ALA A 272 -7.43 -23.52 2.87
N ALA A 273 -6.49 -23.38 1.93
CA ALA A 273 -6.74 -23.63 0.51
C ALA A 273 -7.08 -25.10 0.25
N ARG A 274 -6.38 -26.03 0.92
CA ARG A 274 -6.66 -27.46 0.83
C ARG A 274 -8.00 -27.82 1.46
N ASP A 275 -8.29 -27.27 2.64
CA ASP A 275 -9.50 -27.61 3.40
C ASP A 275 -10.77 -27.06 2.74
N TYR A 276 -10.78 -25.77 2.37
CA TYR A 276 -11.96 -25.14 1.78
C TYR A 276 -12.16 -25.44 0.29
N PHE A 277 -11.07 -25.60 -0.47
CA PHE A 277 -11.16 -25.68 -1.93
C PHE A 277 -10.54 -26.95 -2.53
N GLY A 278 -9.94 -27.82 -1.71
CA GLY A 278 -9.20 -28.98 -2.22
C GLY A 278 -7.94 -28.62 -3.01
N VAL A 279 -7.48 -27.36 -2.93
CA VAL A 279 -6.33 -26.86 -3.69
C VAL A 279 -5.05 -27.12 -2.92
N THR A 280 -4.21 -28.03 -3.41
CA THR A 280 -2.90 -28.35 -2.80
C THR A 280 -1.74 -27.55 -3.40
N ASP A 281 -1.87 -27.11 -4.64
CA ASP A 281 -0.93 -26.23 -5.32
C ASP A 281 -1.54 -24.83 -5.39
N LEU A 282 -1.02 -23.90 -4.59
CA LEU A 282 -1.57 -22.56 -4.44
C LEU A 282 -1.59 -21.79 -5.77
N ASN A 283 -0.69 -22.09 -6.71
CA ASN A 283 -0.66 -21.48 -8.04
C ASN A 283 -1.94 -21.73 -8.86
N LYS A 284 -2.75 -22.73 -8.46
CA LYS A 284 -4.05 -23.04 -9.09
C LYS A 284 -5.22 -22.29 -8.46
N LEU A 285 -4.98 -21.43 -7.47
CA LEU A 285 -6.03 -20.60 -6.89
C LEU A 285 -6.60 -19.64 -7.92
N THR A 286 -7.93 -19.64 -8.03
CA THR A 286 -8.65 -18.60 -8.78
C THR A 286 -8.63 -17.28 -8.01
N ILE A 287 -8.88 -16.16 -8.71
CA ILE A 287 -8.99 -14.83 -8.09
C ILE A 287 -10.05 -14.82 -6.98
N ALA A 288 -11.18 -15.50 -7.17
CA ALA A 288 -12.24 -15.58 -6.16
C ALA A 288 -11.78 -16.32 -4.90
N GLN A 289 -11.13 -17.47 -5.05
CA GLN A 289 -10.60 -18.25 -3.91
C GLN A 289 -9.51 -17.46 -3.19
N ALA A 290 -8.59 -16.82 -3.92
CA ALA A 290 -7.55 -15.96 -3.37
C ALA A 290 -8.13 -14.77 -2.59
N ALA A 291 -9.14 -14.10 -3.14
CA ALA A 291 -9.81 -12.97 -2.48
C ALA A 291 -10.51 -13.40 -1.18
N ILE A 292 -11.17 -14.57 -1.18
CA ILE A 292 -11.79 -15.13 0.01
C ILE A 292 -10.71 -15.46 1.05
N LEU A 293 -9.66 -16.20 0.69
CA LEU A 293 -8.56 -16.53 1.61
C LEU A 293 -7.94 -15.27 2.21
N ALA A 294 -7.72 -14.22 1.42
CA ALA A 294 -7.18 -12.95 1.90
C ALA A 294 -8.11 -12.22 2.88
N ALA A 295 -9.43 -12.41 2.80
CA ALA A 295 -10.40 -11.74 3.67
C ALA A 295 -10.65 -12.46 5.01
N ILE A 296 -10.37 -13.76 5.10
CA ILE A 296 -10.66 -14.53 6.31
C ILE A 296 -9.85 -14.07 7.54
N PRO A 297 -8.52 -13.83 7.46
CA PRO A 297 -7.70 -13.45 8.62
C PRO A 297 -8.20 -12.24 9.41
N GLN A 298 -8.94 -11.32 8.77
CA GLN A 298 -9.53 -10.16 9.42
C GLN A 298 -10.51 -10.54 10.55
N SER A 299 -11.31 -11.59 10.34
CA SER A 299 -12.27 -12.09 11.32
C SER A 299 -12.51 -13.59 11.13
N PRO A 300 -11.54 -14.45 11.49
CA PRO A 300 -11.53 -15.86 11.07
C PRO A 300 -12.77 -16.63 11.49
N THR A 301 -13.32 -16.33 12.68
CA THR A 301 -14.53 -16.99 13.18
C THR A 301 -15.78 -16.57 12.43
N ALA A 302 -15.91 -15.28 12.08
CA ALA A 302 -17.07 -14.77 11.36
C ALA A 302 -17.00 -15.11 9.86
N ASN A 303 -15.78 -15.18 9.33
CA ASN A 303 -15.46 -15.45 7.94
C ASN A 303 -15.14 -16.94 7.69
N ASP A 304 -15.46 -17.83 8.62
CA ASP A 304 -15.23 -19.26 8.46
C ASP A 304 -16.19 -19.84 7.41
N LEU A 305 -15.67 -20.34 6.28
CA LEU A 305 -16.52 -20.82 5.19
C LEU A 305 -17.36 -22.04 5.59
N ARG A 306 -16.85 -22.93 6.46
CA ARG A 306 -17.63 -24.11 6.89
C ARG A 306 -18.82 -23.70 7.75
N LYS A 307 -18.64 -22.69 8.61
CA LYS A 307 -19.71 -22.17 9.47
C LYS A 307 -20.78 -21.38 8.71
N ASN A 308 -20.38 -20.76 7.59
CA ASN A 308 -21.27 -19.97 6.74
C ASN A 308 -21.80 -20.78 5.53
N ALA A 309 -21.50 -22.08 5.46
CA ALA A 309 -22.01 -22.94 4.39
C ALA A 309 -23.36 -23.53 4.77
N GLU A 310 -24.22 -23.65 3.75
CA GLU A 310 -25.50 -24.34 3.84
C GLU A 310 -25.43 -25.66 3.08
N GLU A 311 -26.14 -26.66 3.57
CA GLU A 311 -26.27 -27.94 2.85
C GLU A 311 -27.19 -27.76 1.64
N GLN A 312 -26.67 -28.12 0.48
CA GLN A 312 -27.42 -28.17 -0.75
C GLN A 312 -27.40 -29.59 -1.31
N THR A 313 -28.58 -30.19 -1.42
CA THR A 313 -28.77 -31.49 -2.06
C THR A 313 -28.88 -31.29 -3.57
N GLY A 314 -27.91 -31.85 -4.30
CA GLY A 314 -27.93 -31.88 -5.76
C GLY A 314 -29.07 -32.75 -6.31
N ALA A 315 -29.35 -32.60 -7.60
CA ALA A 315 -30.34 -33.45 -8.29
C ALA A 315 -29.96 -34.94 -8.32
N ASP A 316 -28.70 -35.24 -8.04
CA ASP A 316 -28.11 -36.57 -7.87
C ASP A 316 -28.27 -37.13 -6.44
N GLY A 317 -28.93 -36.40 -5.53
CA GLY A 317 -29.10 -36.77 -4.13
C GLY A 317 -27.86 -36.54 -3.26
N LYS A 318 -26.78 -36.00 -3.82
CA LYS A 318 -25.54 -35.74 -3.08
C LYS A 318 -25.66 -34.43 -2.30
N VAL A 319 -25.37 -34.47 -1.00
CA VAL A 319 -25.27 -33.27 -0.16
C VAL A 319 -23.91 -32.62 -0.39
N THR A 320 -23.93 -31.32 -0.67
CA THR A 320 -22.74 -30.48 -0.82
C THR A 320 -22.88 -29.25 0.06
N LEU A 321 -21.78 -28.81 0.67
CA LEU A 321 -21.75 -27.56 1.41
C LEU A 321 -21.48 -26.42 0.45
N VAL A 322 -22.37 -25.43 0.41
CA VAL A 322 -22.27 -24.26 -0.46
C VAL A 322 -22.39 -23.01 0.38
N VAL A 323 -21.44 -22.10 0.24
CA VAL A 323 -21.52 -20.78 0.87
C VAL A 323 -22.44 -19.90 0.02
N PRO A 324 -23.58 -19.41 0.57
CA PRO A 324 -24.51 -18.60 -0.21
C PRO A 324 -23.85 -17.32 -0.75
N PRO A 325 -24.17 -16.88 -1.99
CA PRO A 325 -23.59 -15.66 -2.57
C PRO A 325 -23.91 -14.37 -1.82
N ASP A 326 -24.97 -14.37 -1.01
CA ASP A 326 -25.43 -13.28 -0.15
C ASP A 326 -24.86 -13.35 1.27
N SER A 327 -24.04 -14.36 1.58
CA SER A 327 -23.32 -14.43 2.86
C SER A 327 -22.36 -13.24 3.01
N ALA A 328 -22.16 -12.81 4.25
CA ALA A 328 -21.34 -11.63 4.57
C ALA A 328 -19.87 -11.75 4.13
N ILE A 329 -19.38 -12.97 3.90
CA ILE A 329 -18.03 -13.25 3.38
C ILE A 329 -17.94 -13.15 1.86
N VAL A 330 -18.99 -13.51 1.13
CA VAL A 330 -19.01 -13.42 -0.34
C VAL A 330 -19.38 -12.02 -0.80
N LEU A 331 -20.24 -11.33 -0.05
CA LEU A 331 -20.55 -9.94 -0.31
C LEU A 331 -19.29 -9.08 -0.13
N ARG A 332 -18.97 -8.28 -1.15
CA ARG A 332 -18.00 -7.19 -1.01
C ARG A 332 -18.52 -6.28 0.09
N GLN A 333 -18.01 -6.42 1.31
CA GLN A 333 -18.40 -5.55 2.41
C GLN A 333 -18.14 -4.10 1.96
N PRO A 334 -19.19 -3.29 1.72
CA PRO A 334 -18.99 -1.86 1.63
C PRO A 334 -18.44 -1.48 3.01
N ARG A 335 -17.25 -0.89 3.05
CA ARG A 335 -16.69 -0.42 4.32
C ARG A 335 -17.74 0.46 5.00
N ALA A 336 -18.08 0.08 6.23
CA ALA A 336 -19.16 0.61 7.09
C ALA A 336 -20.60 0.29 6.66
N HIS A 337 -21.19 -0.74 7.26
CA HIS A 337 -22.49 -0.69 7.94
C HIS A 337 -22.73 -1.98 8.75
N GLN A 338 -22.07 -2.09 9.90
CA GLN A 338 -22.62 -2.84 11.03
C GLN A 338 -23.20 -1.82 12.01
N ALA A 339 -24.30 -1.20 11.60
CA ALA A 339 -25.17 -0.50 12.54
C ALA A 339 -25.98 -1.58 13.27
N ARG A 340 -25.45 -1.92 14.46
CA ARG A 340 -26.11 -2.57 15.60
C ARG A 340 -27.62 -2.79 15.45
N HIS A 341 -28.02 -4.07 15.46
CA HIS A 341 -29.30 -4.46 16.04
C HIS A 341 -29.27 -4.11 17.54
N GLY A 342 -29.91 -3.00 17.90
CA GLY A 342 -30.42 -2.77 19.25
C GLY A 342 -31.92 -2.98 19.20
N GLY A 343 -32.41 -4.04 19.84
CA GLY A 343 -33.83 -4.26 20.08
C GLY A 343 -34.42 -3.07 20.81
N GLY A 344 -35.50 -2.54 20.25
CA GLY A 344 -36.30 -1.47 20.81
C GLY A 344 -37.68 -1.60 20.18
N ASP A 345 -38.49 -2.45 20.79
CA ASP A 345 -39.91 -2.59 20.52
C ASP A 345 -40.62 -1.28 20.87
N HIS A 346 -40.77 -0.42 19.87
CA HIS A 346 -41.63 0.75 19.93
C HIS A 346 -42.51 0.76 18.69
N GLY A 347 -43.73 0.26 18.89
CA GLY A 347 -44.80 0.35 17.92
C GLY A 347 -45.02 1.79 17.45
N CYS A 348 -45.31 1.93 16.16
CA CYS A 348 -45.98 3.11 15.64
C CYS A 348 -46.98 2.68 14.57
N PRO A 349 -48.17 3.31 14.52
CA PRO A 349 -49.34 2.75 13.89
C PRO A 349 -49.38 3.02 12.38
N ASP A 350 -50.06 2.10 11.73
CA ASP A 350 -50.57 2.16 10.36
C ASP A 350 -51.23 3.52 10.05
N ARG A 351 -50.72 4.20 9.02
CA ARG A 351 -51.47 5.15 8.20
C ARG A 351 -50.99 5.08 6.76
N GLY A 352 -51.85 4.52 5.92
CA GLY A 352 -51.63 4.33 4.50
C GLY A 352 -51.34 5.61 3.71
N ARG A 353 -50.58 5.45 2.63
CA ARG A 353 -50.66 6.32 1.45
C ARG A 353 -50.09 5.63 0.20
N GLN A 354 -51.02 5.26 -0.66
CA GLN A 354 -51.01 5.27 -2.13
C GLN A 354 -49.70 4.96 -2.89
N GLU A 355 -49.81 3.90 -3.68
CA GLU A 355 -48.99 3.50 -4.82
C GLU A 355 -48.60 4.66 -5.76
N ARG A 356 -47.34 4.64 -6.21
CA ARG A 356 -46.98 4.98 -7.60
C ARG A 356 -45.81 4.12 -8.08
N PRO A 357 -45.87 3.51 -9.28
CA PRO A 357 -44.77 2.73 -9.82
C PRO A 357 -43.78 3.64 -10.56
N ARG A 358 -42.47 3.47 -10.33
CA ARG A 358 -41.44 3.94 -11.25
C ARG A 358 -40.78 2.74 -11.92
N ARG A 359 -41.04 2.62 -13.22
CA ARG A 359 -40.37 1.73 -14.18
C ARG A 359 -39.06 2.36 -14.68
N HIS A 360 -38.16 1.47 -15.09
CA HIS A 360 -36.98 1.61 -15.97
C HIS A 360 -35.73 2.24 -15.32
N LEU A 361 -34.53 1.67 -15.45
CA LEU A 361 -33.91 0.98 -16.59
C LEU A 361 -32.98 -0.17 -16.11
N ALA A 362 -33.24 -1.39 -16.56
CA ALA A 362 -32.24 -2.47 -16.56
C ALA A 362 -31.82 -2.70 -18.02
N GLY A 363 -30.55 -2.40 -18.33
CA GLY A 363 -29.91 -2.72 -19.60
C GLY A 363 -29.24 -4.11 -19.56
N PRO A 364 -29.05 -4.78 -20.71
CA PRO A 364 -28.80 -6.21 -20.79
C PRO A 364 -27.29 -6.53 -20.76
N GLU A 365 -26.70 -6.61 -19.57
CA GLU A 365 -25.32 -7.15 -19.39
C GLU A 365 -25.25 -8.22 -18.29
N LEU A 366 -26.41 -8.72 -17.84
CA LEU A 366 -26.52 -9.69 -16.72
C LEU A 366 -26.87 -11.12 -17.15
N ARG A 367 -26.72 -11.45 -18.45
CA ARG A 367 -27.04 -12.77 -18.99
C ARG A 367 -25.85 -13.63 -19.42
N LEU A 368 -24.62 -13.19 -19.24
CA LEU A 368 -23.42 -13.99 -19.56
C LEU A 368 -22.65 -14.55 -18.35
N ALA A 369 -22.97 -14.12 -17.13
CA ALA A 369 -22.35 -14.68 -15.90
C ALA A 369 -23.07 -15.90 -15.31
N ARG A 370 -24.12 -16.42 -15.97
CA ARG A 370 -24.92 -17.56 -15.48
C ARG A 370 -24.60 -18.91 -16.15
N THR A 371 -23.59 -18.95 -17.02
CA THR A 371 -23.27 -20.16 -17.83
C THR A 371 -21.78 -20.51 -17.83
N ALA A 372 -21.08 -20.28 -16.72
CA ALA A 372 -19.67 -20.69 -16.56
C ALA A 372 -19.36 -21.34 -15.20
N LEU A 373 -20.37 -21.93 -14.55
CA LEU A 373 -20.19 -22.79 -13.37
C LEU A 373 -20.93 -24.13 -13.54
N ARG A 374 -20.84 -24.68 -14.74
CA ARG A 374 -21.20 -26.05 -15.09
C ARG A 374 -20.19 -26.47 -16.13
N LEU A 375 -19.13 -27.14 -15.71
CA LEU A 375 -18.31 -28.10 -16.46
C LEU A 375 -17.02 -28.37 -15.68
N ALA A 376 -17.14 -29.15 -14.61
CA ALA A 376 -16.04 -29.95 -14.05
C ALA A 376 -16.70 -31.10 -13.28
N GLY A 377 -16.99 -32.19 -14.01
CA GLY A 377 -17.43 -33.45 -13.43
C GLY A 377 -16.26 -34.21 -12.76
N PRO A 378 -16.56 -35.19 -11.89
CA PRO A 378 -15.61 -35.75 -10.94
C PRO A 378 -14.84 -36.95 -11.50
N SER A 379 -13.64 -37.19 -10.96
CA SER A 379 -12.94 -38.47 -11.09
C SER A 379 -12.22 -38.78 -9.79
N ALA A 380 -12.86 -39.59 -8.96
CA ALA A 380 -12.23 -40.57 -8.05
C ALA A 380 -13.33 -41.27 -7.24
N THR A 381 -13.68 -42.48 -7.67
CA THR A 381 -14.50 -43.45 -6.95
C THR A 381 -13.73 -43.98 -5.74
N ARG A 382 -14.40 -44.12 -4.59
CA ARG A 382 -13.91 -44.93 -3.47
C ARG A 382 -15.02 -45.87 -3.01
N HIS A 383 -14.71 -47.16 -3.06
CA HIS A 383 -15.55 -48.26 -2.60
C HIS A 383 -15.56 -48.34 -1.07
N ASP A 384 -16.75 -48.45 -0.48
CA ASP A 384 -16.98 -48.95 0.87
C ASP A 384 -16.94 -50.48 0.89
N PRO A 385 -16.30 -51.13 1.88
CA PRO A 385 -16.58 -52.50 2.24
C PRO A 385 -17.55 -52.58 3.42
N LEU A 386 -18.55 -53.42 3.19
CA LEU A 386 -19.65 -53.82 4.06
C LEU A 386 -19.23 -54.34 5.43
N SER A 387 -20.06 -54.00 6.41
CA SER A 387 -20.22 -54.64 7.71
C SER A 387 -20.63 -56.12 7.58
N GLY A 388 -19.97 -57.00 8.31
CA GLY A 388 -20.40 -58.39 8.48
C GLY A 388 -19.61 -59.11 9.56
N HIS A 389 -20.13 -59.13 10.78
CA HIS A 389 -19.80 -60.13 11.81
C HIS A 389 -21.04 -61.01 12.01
N PRO A 390 -20.90 -62.35 12.00
CA PRO A 390 -21.79 -63.22 12.75
C PRO A 390 -21.46 -63.21 14.25
#